data_AF-A0A1L9RAH6-F1
#
_entry.id   AF-A0A1L9RAH6-F1
#
_cell.length_a   1.000
_cell.length_b   1.000
_cell.length_c   1.000
_cell.angle_alpha   90.00
_cell.angle_beta   90.00
_cell.angle_gamma   90.00
#
_symmetry.space_group_name_H-M   'P 1'
#
loop_
_entity.id
_entity.type
_entity.pdbx_description
1 polymer ?
#
loop_
_entity_poly.entity_id
_entity_poly.type
_entity_poly.pdbx_seq_one_letter_code
_entity_poly.pdbx_strand_id
1 'polypeptide(L)'
;MKLALPFLFALAGIHSAIAQSSDTCEADANTINQSFTGAPYNEDVSSLLSTEDIRVIHFGDEVTLDSKPSRLTILLDADGNIKSAGCY
;
A
#
# COMPACT_ATOMS: atom_id res chain seq x y z
N MET A 1 32.14 5.39 -36.87
CA MET A 1 32.42 5.25 -35.41
C MET A 1 31.13 5.49 -34.65
N LYS A 2 30.83 4.60 -33.70
CA LYS A 2 30.14 4.83 -32.40
C LYS A 2 28.78 5.57 -32.43
N LEU A 3 27.68 4.83 -32.31
CA LEU A 3 26.98 4.45 -31.05
C LEU A 3 26.02 5.55 -30.56
N ALA A 4 24.72 5.27 -30.53
CA ALA A 4 23.87 5.61 -29.39
C ALA A 4 22.50 4.92 -29.48
N LEU A 5 22.28 4.00 -28.53
CA LEU A 5 21.04 3.30 -28.19
C LEU A 5 19.84 4.25 -27.98
N PRO A 6 18.70 4.09 -28.67
CA PRO A 6 17.43 4.65 -28.25
C PRO A 6 16.60 3.56 -27.55
N PHE A 7 17.05 3.02 -26.42
CA PHE A 7 16.28 2.01 -25.68
C PHE A 7 16.28 2.18 -24.14
N LEU A 8 16.93 3.22 -23.61
CA LEU A 8 17.07 3.38 -22.14
C LEU A 8 16.05 4.33 -21.49
N PHE A 9 15.25 5.07 -22.26
CA PHE A 9 14.27 6.01 -21.67
C PHE A 9 12.97 5.37 -21.18
N ALA A 10 12.61 4.19 -21.70
CA ALA A 10 11.38 3.50 -21.28
C ALA A 10 11.50 2.92 -19.85
N LEU A 11 12.70 2.56 -19.40
CA LEU A 11 12.89 1.95 -18.09
C LEU A 11 12.85 2.97 -16.95
N ALA A 12 13.25 4.22 -17.17
CA ALA A 12 13.27 5.25 -16.13
C ALA A 12 11.86 5.65 -15.67
N GLY A 13 10.88 5.74 -16.59
CA GLY A 13 9.50 6.11 -16.24
C GLY A 13 8.79 5.07 -15.36
N ILE A 14 9.10 3.78 -15.55
CA ILE A 14 8.52 2.69 -14.76
C ILE A 14 9.03 2.73 -13.32
N HIS A 15 10.31 3.04 -13.10
CA HIS A 15 10.88 3.17 -11.76
C HIS A 15 10.26 4.34 -10.98
N SER A 16 9.99 5.47 -11.63
CA SER A 16 9.35 6.62 -10.98
C SER A 16 7.92 6.33 -10.53
N ALA A 17 7.11 5.66 -11.37
CA ALA A 17 5.74 5.31 -11.01
C ALA A 17 5.67 4.29 -9.86
N ILE A 18 6.55 3.27 -9.90
CA ILE A 18 6.62 2.26 -8.84
C ILE A 18 7.11 2.89 -7.52
N ALA A 19 8.16 3.71 -7.57
CA ALA A 19 8.67 4.40 -6.38
C ALA A 19 7.60 5.32 -5.76
N GLN A 20 6.93 6.13 -6.58
CA GLN A 20 5.87 7.01 -6.10
C GLN A 20 4.70 6.23 -5.47
N SER A 21 4.30 5.11 -6.06
CA SER A 21 3.23 4.25 -5.50
C SER A 21 3.63 3.55 -4.18
N SER A 22 4.92 3.24 -4.02
CA SER A 22 5.46 2.69 -2.77
C SER A 22 5.50 3.76 -1.67
N ASP A 23 5.91 4.98 -2.02
CA ASP A 23 5.96 6.12 -1.09
C ASP A 23 4.56 6.49 -0.57
N THR A 24 3.54 6.47 -1.45
CA THR A 24 2.14 6.70 -1.04
C THR A 24 1.63 5.62 -0.11
N CYS A 25 1.95 4.34 -0.38
CA CYS A 25 1.56 3.24 0.49
C CYS A 25 2.14 3.39 1.89
N GLU A 26 3.44 3.69 1.99
CA GLU A 26 4.11 3.84 3.29
C GLU A 26 3.58 5.04 4.08
N ALA A 27 3.25 6.14 3.40
CA ALA A 27 2.63 7.31 4.04
C ALA A 27 1.23 6.98 4.62
N ASP A 28 0.41 6.26 3.85
CA ASP A 28 -0.92 5.84 4.27
C ASP A 28 -0.85 4.81 5.42
N ALA A 29 0.05 3.83 5.33
CA ALA A 29 0.28 2.84 6.38
C ALA A 29 0.69 3.51 7.70
N ASN A 30 1.59 4.50 7.63
CA ASN A 30 1.99 5.28 8.81
C ASN A 30 0.82 6.08 9.39
N THR A 31 0.01 6.70 8.54
CA THR A 31 -1.19 7.45 8.96
C THR A 31 -2.16 6.54 9.72
N ILE A 32 -2.46 5.36 9.17
CA ILE A 32 -3.30 4.34 9.80
C ILE A 32 -2.73 3.94 11.18
N ASN A 33 -1.46 3.53 11.21
CA ASN A 33 -0.83 3.03 12.44
C ASN A 33 -0.79 4.08 13.55
N GLN A 34 -0.57 5.36 13.21
CA GLN A 34 -0.46 6.44 14.20
C GLN A 34 -1.80 6.98 14.67
N SER A 35 -2.81 7.03 13.79
CA SER A 35 -4.04 7.79 14.05
C SER A 35 -5.29 6.93 14.23
N PHE A 36 -5.29 5.71 13.70
CA PHE A 36 -6.50 4.89 13.59
C PHE A 36 -6.41 3.51 14.25
N THR A 37 -5.26 3.13 14.81
CA THR A 37 -5.13 1.89 15.59
C THR A 37 -6.13 1.86 16.74
N GLY A 38 -6.93 0.78 16.81
CA GLY A 38 -8.01 0.60 17.79
C GLY A 38 -9.36 1.20 17.40
N ALA A 39 -9.45 1.92 16.28
CA ALA A 39 -10.70 2.41 15.71
C ALA A 39 -11.28 1.44 14.68
N PRO A 40 -12.61 1.42 14.45
CA PRO A 40 -13.20 0.61 13.39
C PRO A 40 -12.75 1.09 12.01
N TYR A 41 -12.49 0.17 11.09
CA TYR A 41 -12.26 0.51 9.69
C TYR A 41 -13.60 0.82 9.01
N ASN A 42 -13.73 2.02 8.44
CA ASN A 42 -14.96 2.51 7.84
C ASN A 42 -14.70 3.44 6.64
N GLU A 43 -15.78 3.98 6.05
CA GLU A 43 -15.69 4.86 4.88
C GLU A 43 -14.86 6.12 5.14
N ASP A 44 -14.97 6.73 6.33
CA ASP A 44 -14.19 7.92 6.69
C ASP A 44 -12.69 7.63 6.66
N VAL A 45 -12.27 6.51 7.25
CA VAL A 45 -10.87 6.06 7.22
C VAL A 45 -10.44 5.80 5.77
N SER A 46 -11.25 5.09 4.99
CA SER A 46 -10.90 4.75 3.60
C SER A 46 -10.77 5.97 2.69
N SER A 47 -11.56 7.01 2.93
CA SER A 47 -11.59 8.23 2.11
C SER A 47 -10.33 9.10 2.25
N LEU A 48 -9.56 8.89 3.31
CA LEU A 48 -8.33 9.61 3.59
C LEU A 48 -7.09 8.96 2.93
N LEU A 49 -7.24 7.75 2.41
CA LEU A 49 -6.14 6.98 1.83
C LEU A 49 -5.97 7.33 0.36
N SER A 50 -4.72 7.50 -0.06
CA SER A 50 -4.35 7.83 -1.44
C SER A 50 -3.85 6.62 -2.23
N THR A 51 -3.59 5.50 -1.56
CA THR A 51 -3.14 4.25 -2.18
C THR A 51 -4.25 3.63 -3.01
N GLU A 52 -3.96 3.30 -4.26
CA GLU A 52 -4.96 2.75 -5.19
C GLU A 52 -5.36 1.30 -4.89
N ASP A 53 -4.40 0.49 -4.42
CA ASP A 53 -4.62 -0.92 -4.08
C ASP A 53 -4.62 -1.12 -2.57
N ILE A 54 -5.81 -1.30 -2.01
CA ILE A 54 -6.03 -1.48 -0.58
C ILE A 54 -6.64 -2.85 -0.34
N ARG A 55 -6.03 -3.61 0.56
CA ARG A 55 -6.55 -4.90 1.04
C ARG A 55 -6.83 -4.80 2.53
N VAL A 56 -8.08 -5.08 2.90
CA VAL A 56 -8.49 -5.19 4.30
C VAL A 56 -8.59 -6.67 4.64
N ILE A 57 -7.89 -7.09 5.70
CA ILE A 57 -7.86 -8.47 6.17
C ILE A 57 -8.54 -8.51 7.52
N HIS A 58 -9.62 -9.29 7.62
CA HIS A 58 -10.32 -9.53 8.86
C HIS A 58 -9.64 -10.65 9.66
N PHE A 59 -9.86 -10.65 10.96
CA PHE A 59 -9.37 -11.73 11.81
C PHE A 59 -9.95 -13.07 11.35
N GLY A 60 -9.06 -14.02 11.04
CA GLY A 60 -9.43 -15.37 10.59
C GLY A 60 -9.50 -15.54 9.07
N ASP A 61 -9.30 -14.48 8.28
CA ASP A 61 -9.22 -14.59 6.82
C ASP A 61 -8.00 -15.44 6.41
N GLU A 62 -8.25 -16.46 5.59
CA GLU A 62 -7.19 -17.22 4.95
C GLU A 62 -6.70 -16.47 3.71
N VAL A 63 -5.49 -15.90 3.81
CA VAL A 63 -4.87 -15.16 2.70
C VAL A 63 -3.58 -15.82 2.24
N THR A 64 -3.33 -15.79 0.94
CA THR A 64 -2.02 -16.18 0.39
C THR A 64 -1.01 -15.07 0.64
N LEU A 65 0.21 -15.43 1.04
CA LEU A 65 1.31 -14.49 1.19
C LEU A 65 1.93 -14.17 -0.18
N ASP A 66 1.34 -13.19 -0.86
CA ASP A 66 1.93 -12.52 -2.01
C ASP A 66 2.57 -11.19 -1.58
N SER A 67 3.66 -10.79 -2.22
CA SER A 67 4.34 -9.52 -1.94
C SER A 67 4.11 -8.53 -3.09
N LYS A 68 3.40 -7.44 -2.77
CA LYS A 68 3.13 -6.31 -3.63
C LYS A 68 3.40 -5.02 -2.83
N PRO A 69 4.60 -4.43 -2.95
CA PRO A 69 5.03 -3.29 -2.12
C PRO A 69 4.20 -2.01 -2.33
N SER A 70 3.41 -1.92 -3.40
CA SER A 70 2.48 -0.80 -3.64
C SER A 70 1.07 -1.03 -3.09
N ARG A 71 0.81 -2.18 -2.46
CA ARG A 71 -0.50 -2.50 -1.88
C ARG A 71 -0.50 -2.21 -0.39
N LEU A 72 -1.44 -1.37 0.04
CA LEU A 72 -1.70 -1.13 1.44
C LEU A 72 -2.53 -2.28 2.00
N THR A 73 -1.96 -3.05 2.92
CA THR A 73 -2.68 -4.09 3.66
C THR A 73 -3.01 -3.57 5.06
N ILE A 74 -4.30 -3.56 5.41
CA ILE A 74 -4.82 -3.17 6.73
C ILE A 74 -5.32 -4.43 7.43
N LEU A 75 -4.80 -4.70 8.62
CA LEU A 75 -5.17 -5.85 9.46
C LEU A 75 -6.18 -5.39 10.51
N LEU A 76 -7.31 -6.10 10.57
CA LEU A 76 -8.31 -5.89 11.60
C LEU A 76 -8.22 -6.97 12.69
N ASP A 77 -8.62 -6.62 13.90
CA ASP A 77 -8.85 -7.57 14.98
C ASP A 77 -10.23 -8.24 14.87
N ALA A 78 -10.57 -9.06 15.86
CA ALA A 78 -11.83 -9.82 15.88
C ALA A 78 -13.07 -8.94 16.02
N ASP A 79 -12.92 -7.71 16.51
CA ASP A 79 -14.01 -6.74 16.68
C ASP A 79 -14.14 -5.81 15.46
N GLY A 80 -13.31 -6.02 14.42
CA GLY A 80 -13.28 -5.18 13.23
C GLY A 80 -12.51 -3.87 13.41
N ASN A 81 -11.75 -3.72 14.49
CA ASN A 81 -10.91 -2.55 14.70
C ASN A 81 -9.55 -2.72 14.05
N ILE A 82 -8.97 -1.61 13.62
CA ILE A 82 -7.66 -1.57 12.99
C ILE A 82 -6.60 -1.97 14.02
N LYS A 83 -5.85 -3.02 13.70
CA LYS A 83 -4.72 -3.49 14.49
C LYS A 83 -3.39 -2.93 14.01
N SER A 84 -3.20 -2.92 12.68
CA SER A 84 -1.99 -2.37 12.03
C SER A 84 -2.18 -2.28 10.52
N ALA A 85 -1.31 -1.52 9.85
CA ALA A 85 -1.19 -1.49 8.40
C ALA A 85 0.26 -1.60 7.93
N GLY A 86 0.46 -2.06 6.69
CA GLY A 86 1.76 -2.11 6.02
C GLY A 86 1.67 -2.37 4.53
N CYS A 87 2.80 -2.28 3.84
CA CYS A 87 2.88 -2.37 2.38
C CYS A 87 3.44 -3.71 1.91
N TYR A 88 2.54 -4.61 1.50
CA TYR A 88 2.87 -5.97 1.05
C TYR A 88 1.70 -6.68 0.35
#